data_AF-A0A4R2ZTT0-F1
#
_entry.id   AF-A0A4R2ZTT0-F1
#
_cell.length_a   1.000
_cell.length_b   1.000
_cell.length_c   1.000
_cell.angle_alpha   90.00
_cell.angle_beta   90.00
_cell.angle_gamma   90.00
#
_symmetry.space_group_name_H-M   'P 1'
#
loop_
_entity.id
_entity.type
_entity.pdbx_description
1 polymer ?
#
loop_
_entity_poly.entity_id
_entity_poly.type
_entity_poly.pdbx_seq_one_letter_code
_entity_poly.pdbx_strand_id
1 'polypeptide(L)' 'MRLIRSFLCDESGATAIEYGLIAALIGTAVIGGMGAYGTQLSNLFNKVATTLNDTMSETR' A
#
# COMPACT_ATOMS: atom_id res chain seq x y z
N MET A 1 38.97 21.84 -0.23
CA MET A 1 38.54 20.82 0.75
C MET A 1 37.34 21.21 1.62
N ARG A 2 36.82 22.44 1.52
CA ARG A 2 35.71 22.91 2.38
C ARG A 2 34.34 22.28 2.02
N LEU A 3 34.08 22.09 0.73
CA LEU A 3 32.86 21.41 0.24
C LEU A 3 32.80 19.93 0.65
N ILE A 4 33.89 19.18 0.46
CA ILE A 4 33.95 17.76 0.83
C ILE A 4 33.80 17.58 2.35
N ARG A 5 34.44 18.42 3.17
CA ARG A 5 34.24 18.42 4.63
C ARG A 5 32.80 18.76 5.05
N SER A 6 32.16 19.72 4.38
CA SER A 6 30.76 20.06 4.65
C SER A 6 29.80 18.94 4.28
N PHE A 7 30.11 18.16 3.25
CA PHE A 7 29.31 17.02 2.81
C PHE A 7 29.47 15.81 3.75
N LEU A 8 30.67 15.57 4.28
CA LEU A 8 30.90 14.54 5.30
C LEU A 8 30.36 14.92 6.70
N CYS A 9 30.15 16.22 6.98
CA CYS A 9 29.55 16.71 8.23
C CYS A 9 28.02 16.86 8.16
N ASP A 10 27.40 16.55 7.02
CA ASP A 10 25.95 16.68 6.84
C ASP A 10 25.23 15.42 7.35
N GLU A 11 24.65 15.50 8.55
CA GLU A 11 23.78 14.47 9.14
C GLU A 11 22.38 14.44 8.51
N SER A 12 22.04 15.43 7.67
CA SER A 12 20.77 15.46 6.92
C SER A 12 20.63 14.25 5.99
N GLY A 13 21.73 13.77 5.41
CA GLY A 13 21.75 12.51 4.65
C GLY A 13 21.62 11.24 5.51
N ALA A 14 22.16 11.25 6.73
CA ALA A 14 22.03 10.13 7.67
C ALA A 14 20.59 9.98 8.18
N THR A 15 19.92 11.09 8.50
CA THR A 15 18.50 11.12 8.89
C THR A 15 17.57 10.71 7.73
N ALA A 16 17.93 11.03 6.48
CA ALA A 16 17.17 10.59 5.30
C ALA A 16 17.15 9.06 5.14
N ILE A 17 18.21 8.35 5.54
CA ILE A 17 18.26 6.87 5.52
C ILE A 17 17.36 6.26 6.59
N GLU A 18 17.30 6.87 7.77
CA GLU A 18 16.46 6.39 8.89
C GLU A 18 14.97 6.51 8.57
N TYR A 19 14.54 7.70 8.14
CA TYR A 19 13.16 7.91 7.71
C TYR A 19 12.84 7.18 6.40
N GLY A 20 13.84 7.00 5.52
CA GLY A 20 13.72 6.20 4.30
C GLY A 20 13.39 4.73 4.58
N LEU A 21 14.01 4.13 5.59
CA LEU A 21 13.73 2.75 6.00
C LEU A 21 12.32 2.60 6.59
N ILE A 22 11.91 3.54 7.45
CA ILE A 22 10.55 3.56 8.02
C ILE A 22 9.51 3.72 6.89
N ALA A 23 9.74 4.64 5.95
CA ALA A 23 8.87 4.84 4.80
C ALA A 23 8.79 3.59 3.92
N ALA A 24 9.90 2.87 3.70
CA ALA A 24 9.92 1.63 2.94
C ALA A 24 9.11 0.52 3.63
N LEU A 25 9.20 0.40 4.97
CA LEU A 25 8.43 -0.58 5.74
C LEU A 25 6.92 -0.27 5.71
N ILE A 26 6.54 0.99 5.94
CA ILE A 26 5.13 1.41 5.88
C ILE A 26 4.58 1.22 4.46
N GLY A 27 5.33 1.66 3.44
CA GLY A 27 4.93 1.51 2.04
C GLY A 27 4.72 0.05 1.66
N THR A 28 5.61 -0.84 2.07
CA THR A 28 5.49 -2.29 1.82
C THR A 28 4.26 -2.88 2.51
N ALA A 29 3.99 -2.49 3.76
CA ALA A 29 2.81 -2.94 4.49
C ALA A 29 1.50 -2.47 3.83
N VAL A 30 1.46 -1.22 3.37
CA VAL A 30 0.31 -0.66 2.64
C VAL A 30 0.07 -1.40 1.33
N ILE A 31 1.12 -1.61 0.52
CA ILE A 31 1.01 -2.35 -0.76
C ILE A 31 0.50 -3.78 -0.52
N GLY A 32 1.06 -4.47 0.48
CA GLY A 32 0.61 -5.81 0.85
C GLY A 32 -0.85 -5.84 1.33
N GLY A 33 -1.23 -4.87 2.17
CA GLY A 33 -2.60 -4.74 2.68
C GLY A 33 -3.63 -4.40 1.59
N MET A 34 -3.27 -3.54 0.64
CA MET A 34 -4.15 -3.14 -0.47
C MET A 34 -4.48 -4.31 -1.39
N GLY A 35 -3.55 -5.25 -1.62
CA GLY A 35 -3.82 -6.46 -2.39
C GLY A 35 -4.92 -7.32 -1.78
N ALA A 36 -4.76 -7.67 -0.49
CA ALA A 36 -5.74 -8.45 0.25
C ALA A 36 -7.11 -7.74 0.37
N TYR A 37 -7.08 -6.43 0.59
CA TYR A 37 -8.29 -5.59 0.63
C TYR A 37 -9.03 -5.61 -0.72
N GLY A 38 -8.31 -5.45 -1.84
CA GLY A 38 -8.88 -5.49 -3.19
C GLY A 38 -9.55 -6.83 -3.50
N THR A 39 -8.93 -7.95 -3.11
CA THR A 39 -9.53 -9.28 -3.26
C THR A 39 -10.83 -9.42 -2.47
N GLN A 40 -10.85 -8.99 -1.20
CA GLN A 40 -12.08 -9.05 -0.40
C GLN A 40 -13.19 -8.16 -0.95
N LEU A 41 -12.84 -6.97 -1.43
CA LEU A 41 -13.80 -6.05 -2.04
C LEU A 41 -14.39 -6.64 -3.34
N SER A 42 -13.56 -7.25 -4.19
CA SER A 42 -14.03 -7.94 -5.40
C SER A 42 -14.96 -9.11 -5.04
N ASN A 43 -14.61 -9.90 -4.03
CA ASN A 43 -15.45 -11.00 -3.56
C ASN A 43 -16.81 -10.52 -3.05
N LEU A 44 -16.85 -9.39 -2.33
CA LEU A 44 -18.10 -8.77 -1.88
C LEU A 44 -18.99 -8.37 -3.06
N PHE A 45 -18.44 -7.66 -4.04
CA PHE A 45 -19.21 -7.26 -5.22
C PHE A 45 -19.67 -8.46 -6.05
N ASN A 46 -18.84 -9.48 -6.21
CA ASN A 46 -19.22 -10.72 -6.88
C ASN A 46 -20.36 -11.41 -6.15
N LYS A 47 -20.31 -11.50 -4.82
CA LYS A 47 -21.38 -12.09 -4.03
C LYS A 47 -22.70 -11.34 -4.20
N VAL A 48 -22.67 -10.00 -4.16
CA VAL A 48 -23.85 -9.17 -4.40
C VAL A 48 -24.40 -9.42 -5.81
N ALA A 49 -23.53 -9.43 -6.83
CA ALA A 49 -23.94 -9.69 -8.21
C ALA A 49 -24.58 -11.07 -8.37
N THR A 50 -23.99 -12.12 -7.77
CA THR A 50 -24.55 -13.48 -7.77
C THR A 50 -25.94 -13.50 -7.12
N THR A 51 -26.08 -12.95 -5.91
CA THR A 51 -27.38 -12.91 -5.22
C THR A 51 -28.44 -12.16 -6.02
N LEU A 52 -28.09 -11.04 -6.66
CA LEU A 52 -29.02 -10.31 -7.52
C LEU A 52 -29.44 -11.17 -8.73
N ASN A 53 -28.51 -11.83 -9.40
CA ASN A 53 -28.83 -12.70 -10.53
C ASN A 53 -29.72 -13.88 -10.13
N ASP A 54 -29.43 -14.52 -9.00
CA ASP A 54 -30.20 -15.66 -8.50
C ASP A 54 -31.64 -15.24 -8.19
N THR A 55 -31.83 -14.14 -7.45
CA THR A 55 -33.18 -13.62 -7.13
C THR A 55 -33.97 -13.23 -8.38
N MET A 56 -33.31 -12.69 -9.42
CA MET A 56 -33.94 -12.34 -10.69
C MET A 56 -34.32 -13.57 -11.52
N SER A 57 -33.57 -14.67 -11.41
CA SER A 57 -33.90 -15.93 -12.07
C SER A 57 -35.06 -16.65 -11.38
N GLU A 58 -35.17 -16.54 -10.07
CA GLU A 58 -36.24 -17.17 -9.27
C GLU A 58 -37.58 -16.41 -9.36
N THR A 59 -37.53 -15.13 -9.74
CA THR A 59 -38.71 -14.28 -10.02
C THR A 59 -39.26 -14.48 -11.45
N ARG A 60 -38.65 -15.36 -12.28
CA ARG A 60 -39.13 -15.72 -13.63
C ARG A 60 -39.62 -17.16 -13.73
#